data_AF-A0A392RXM6-F1
#
_entry.id   AF-A0A392RXM6-F1
#
_cell.length_a   1.000
_cell.length_b   1.000
_cell.length_c   1.000
_cell.angle_alpha   90.00
_cell.angle_beta   90.00
_cell.angle_gamma   90.00
#
_symmetry.space_group_name_H-M   'P 1'
#
loop_
_entity.id
_entity.type
_entity.pdbx_description
1 polymer ?
#
loop_
_entity_poly.entity_id
_entity_poly.type
_entity_poly.pdbx_seq_one_letter_code
_entity_poly.pdbx_strand_id
1 'polypeptide(L)'
;NITGKVGGEPQHDGWHSLWTIHAPPKAKHILWRISKGCLPTRMGLQERHVPCPLSCPLCNHDNEDDWHVLFGCDVSIQARQTAGLELIVQPIASVS
;
A
#
# COMPACT_ATOMS: atom_id res chain seq x y z
N ASN A 1 16.02 21.70 -41.69
CA ASN A 1 15.43 22.31 -40.48
C ASN A 1 14.11 21.63 -40.21
N ILE A 2 14.12 20.52 -39.47
CA ILE A 2 12.92 19.72 -39.17
C ILE A 2 12.62 19.86 -37.69
N THR A 3 11.46 20.45 -37.43
CA THR A 3 10.83 20.72 -36.16
C THR A 3 10.58 19.43 -35.37
N GLY A 4 11.22 19.29 -34.22
CA GLY A 4 10.85 18.30 -33.21
C GLY A 4 9.95 18.93 -32.15
N LYS A 5 8.64 19.00 -32.42
CA LYS A 5 7.64 19.21 -31.37
C LYS A 5 7.62 17.93 -30.51
N VAL A 6 8.22 17.97 -29.32
CA VAL A 6 7.88 17.03 -28.26
C VAL A 6 6.43 17.34 -27.89
N GLY A 7 5.50 16.58 -28.47
CA GLY A 7 4.12 16.57 -28.01
C GLY A 7 4.14 16.09 -26.58
N GLY A 8 3.76 16.96 -25.65
CA GLY A 8 3.41 16.54 -24.31
C GLY A 8 2.27 15.56 -24.43
N GLU A 9 2.51 14.30 -24.07
CA GLU A 9 1.40 13.41 -23.78
C GLU A 9 0.61 14.03 -22.62
N PRO A 10 -0.71 14.16 -22.73
CA PRO A 10 -1.51 14.44 -21.55
C PRO A 10 -1.25 13.28 -20.61
N GLN A 11 -0.62 13.55 -19.47
CA GLN A 11 -0.60 12.64 -18.35
C GLN A 11 -2.06 12.43 -17.95
N HIS A 12 -2.68 11.42 -18.54
CA HIS A 12 -4.00 10.96 -18.18
C HIS A 12 -3.96 10.70 -16.67
N ASP A 13 -4.84 11.36 -15.92
CA ASP A 13 -4.91 11.25 -14.46
C ASP A 13 -4.79 9.78 -14.03
N GLY A 14 -3.60 9.38 -13.58
CA GLY A 14 -3.21 7.97 -13.41
C GLY A 14 -4.01 7.23 -12.32
N TRP A 15 -4.99 7.91 -11.73
CA TRP A 15 -5.81 7.46 -10.63
C TRP A 15 -7.29 7.38 -10.97
N HIS A 16 -7.72 7.73 -12.19
CA HIS A 16 -9.13 7.68 -12.57
C HIS A 16 -9.73 6.29 -12.30
N SER A 17 -9.01 5.23 -12.69
CA SER A 17 -9.41 3.84 -12.43
C SER A 17 -9.54 3.52 -10.94
N LEU A 18 -8.68 4.07 -10.08
CA LEU A 18 -8.75 3.86 -8.63
C LEU A 18 -10.01 4.51 -8.04
N TRP A 19 -10.35 5.71 -8.50
CA TRP A 19 -11.49 6.45 -7.97
C TRP A 19 -12.84 5.93 -8.49
N THR A 20 -12.86 5.21 -9.62
CA THR A 20 -14.08 4.57 -10.15
C THR A 20 -14.39 3.22 -9.51
N ILE A 21 -13.49 2.62 -8.73
CA ILE A 21 -13.74 1.35 -8.02
C ILE A 21 -15.00 1.48 -7.15
N HIS A 22 -15.85 0.45 -7.14
CA HIS A 22 -17.01 0.40 -6.24
C HIS A 22 -16.59 -0.04 -4.84
N ALA A 23 -16.03 0.89 -4.06
CA ALA A 23 -15.58 0.68 -2.69
C ALA A 23 -15.84 1.92 -1.82
N PRO A 24 -15.88 1.77 -0.48
CA PRO A 24 -15.96 2.92 0.41
C PRO A 24 -14.82 3.92 0.19
N PRO A 25 -15.03 5.25 0.34
CA PRO A 25 -13.99 6.26 0.13
C PRO A 25 -12.70 6.00 0.92
N LYS A 26 -12.83 5.48 2.15
CA LYS A 26 -11.68 5.10 2.98
C LYS A 26 -10.82 4.01 2.35
N ALA A 27 -11.44 3.00 1.73
CA ALA A 27 -10.71 1.92 1.07
C ALA A 27 -9.95 2.43 -0.16
N LYS A 28 -10.57 3.31 -0.97
CA LYS A 28 -9.90 3.96 -2.10
C LYS A 28 -8.70 4.79 -1.65
N HIS A 29 -8.86 5.56 -0.57
CA HIS A 29 -7.78 6.38 -0.04
C HIS A 29 -6.62 5.51 0.49
N ILE A 30 -6.91 4.40 1.18
CA ILE A 30 -5.88 3.44 1.60
C ILE A 30 -5.16 2.87 0.38
N LEU A 31 -5.89 2.42 -0.64
CA LEU A 31 -5.30 1.88 -1.87
C LEU A 31 -4.39 2.90 -2.56
N TRP A 32 -4.82 4.17 -2.64
CA TRP A 32 -4.00 5.25 -3.18
C TRP A 32 -2.70 5.42 -2.39
N ARG A 33 -2.75 5.40 -1.05
CA ARG A 33 -1.55 5.50 -0.22
C ARG A 33 -0.60 4.32 -0.40
N ILE A 34 -1.14 3.10 -0.53
CA ILE A 34 -0.36 1.89 -0.84
C ILE A 34 0.36 2.07 -2.18
N SER A 35 -0.38 2.44 -3.23
CA SER A 35 0.19 2.65 -4.56
C SER A 35 1.22 3.78 -4.61
N LYS A 36 1.16 4.73 -3.67
CA LYS A 36 2.13 5.83 -3.51
C LYS A 36 3.29 5.49 -2.57
N GLY A 37 3.28 4.34 -1.89
CA GLY A 37 4.26 3.99 -0.85
C GLY A 37 4.27 5.00 0.30
N CYS A 38 3.12 5.57 0.65
CA CYS A 38 3.01 6.64 1.66
C CYS A 38 2.10 6.24 2.84
N LEU A 39 2.05 4.95 3.15
CA LEU A 39 1.44 4.47 4.37
C LEU A 39 2.15 5.07 5.60
N PRO A 40 1.43 5.28 6.71
CA PRO A 40 1.99 5.82 7.94
C PRO A 40 2.50 4.68 8.83
N THR A 41 3.34 3.80 8.28
CA THR A 41 3.94 2.67 9.02
C THR A 41 5.02 3.17 9.98
N ARG A 42 5.31 2.44 11.06
CA ARG A 42 6.39 2.80 12.00
C ARG A 42 7.73 3.00 11.30
N MET A 43 8.08 2.12 10.37
CA MET A 43 9.31 2.28 9.59
C MET A 43 9.27 3.57 8.75
N GLY A 44 8.18 3.81 8.01
CA GLY A 44 8.04 5.04 7.23
C GLY A 44 7.99 6.33 8.07
N LEU A 45 7.55 6.26 9.33
CA LEU A 45 7.60 7.37 10.28
C LEU A 45 9.03 7.61 10.79
N GLN A 46 9.78 6.55 11.11
CA GLN A 46 11.19 6.67 11.50
C GLN A 46 12.07 7.23 10.38
N GLU A 47 11.85 6.83 9.13
CA GLU A 47 12.53 7.41 7.96
C GLU A 47 12.31 8.92 7.85
N ARG A 48 11.18 9.41 8.37
CA ARG A 48 10.83 10.85 8.44
C ARG A 48 11.23 11.48 9.77
N HIS A 49 12.10 10.82 10.54
CA HIS A 49 12.62 11.27 11.83
C HIS A 49 11.56 11.47 12.92
N VAL A 50 10.42 10.78 12.83
CA VAL A 50 9.39 10.78 13.88
C VAL A 50 9.74 9.72 14.93
N PRO A 51 10.01 10.10 16.20
CA PRO A 51 10.34 9.13 17.24
C PRO A 51 9.14 8.23 17.55
N CYS A 52 9.26 6.94 17.27
CA CYS A 52 8.27 5.94 17.61
C CYS A 52 8.90 4.53 17.66
N PRO A 53 8.28 3.57 18.38
CA PRO A 53 8.70 2.16 18.34
C PRO A 53 8.60 1.61 16.91
N LEU A 54 9.49 0.69 16.54
CA LEU A 54 9.42 -0.01 15.25
C LEU A 54 8.37 -1.12 15.23
N SER A 55 8.08 -1.70 16.39
CA SER A 55 7.17 -2.83 16.52
C SER A 55 5.77 -2.52 15.99
N CYS A 56 5.20 -3.47 15.26
CA CYS A 56 3.84 -3.41 14.75
C CYS A 56 2.84 -3.25 15.91
N PRO A 57 1.96 -2.23 15.88
CA PRO A 57 0.98 -2.02 16.94
C PRO A 57 -0.13 -3.09 16.96
N LEU A 58 -0.24 -3.90 15.90
CA LEU A 58 -1.26 -4.95 15.78
C LEU A 58 -0.80 -6.25 16.46
N CYS A 59 0.38 -6.76 16.11
CA CYS A 59 0.90 -8.02 16.68
C CYS A 59 1.91 -7.82 17.81
N ASN A 60 2.51 -6.63 17.95
CA ASN A 60 3.57 -6.31 18.91
C ASN A 60 4.81 -7.23 18.84
N HIS A 61 5.09 -7.84 17.68
CA HIS A 61 6.17 -8.79 17.50
C HIS A 61 7.24 -8.28 16.51
N ASP A 62 6.90 -8.19 15.22
CA ASP A 62 7.82 -7.73 14.17
C ASP A 62 7.73 -6.22 13.91
N ASN A 63 8.63 -5.68 13.10
CA ASN A 63 8.60 -4.27 12.70
C ASN A 63 7.42 -3.97 11.76
N GLU A 64 6.83 -2.78 11.90
CA GLU A 64 5.78 -2.31 10.99
C GLU A 64 6.37 -1.66 9.73
N ASP A 65 6.44 -2.43 8.66
CA ASP A 65 6.52 -1.92 7.29
C ASP A 65 5.22 -2.16 6.52
N ASP A 66 5.17 -1.66 5.29
CA ASP A 66 4.01 -1.75 4.41
C ASP A 66 3.65 -3.21 4.10
N TRP A 67 4.64 -4.11 4.00
CA TRP A 67 4.40 -5.52 3.74
C TRP A 67 3.85 -6.24 4.97
N HIS A 68 4.45 -6.02 6.13
CA HIS A 68 4.05 -6.63 7.39
C HIS A 68 2.60 -6.23 7.72
N VAL A 69 2.26 -4.94 7.70
CA VAL A 69 0.91 -4.49 8.07
C VAL A 69 -0.17 -5.02 7.11
N LEU A 70 0.15 -5.22 5.83
CA LEU A 70 -0.80 -5.69 4.83
C LEU A 70 -0.86 -7.22 4.72
N PHE A 71 0.28 -7.92 4.78
CA PHE A 71 0.38 -9.34 4.42
C PHE A 71 1.10 -10.21 5.46
N GLY A 72 2.07 -9.67 6.19
CA GLY A 72 2.92 -10.45 7.11
C GLY A 72 2.41 -10.54 8.55
N CYS A 73 1.55 -9.62 8.98
CA CYS A 73 1.05 -9.56 10.35
C CYS A 73 -0.02 -10.62 10.61
N ASP A 74 0.09 -11.36 11.72
CA ASP A 74 -0.89 -12.38 12.13
C ASP A 74 -2.32 -11.84 12.18
N VAL A 75 -2.49 -10.62 12.68
CA VAL A 75 -3.81 -9.96 12.73
C VAL A 75 -4.35 -9.68 11.33
N SER A 76 -3.49 -9.27 10.39
CA SER A 76 -3.90 -9.05 9.00
C SER A 76 -4.21 -10.37 8.29
N ILE A 77 -3.42 -11.42 8.54
CA ILE A 77 -3.69 -12.78 8.05
C ILE A 77 -5.07 -13.24 8.54
N GLN A 78 -5.35 -13.13 9.84
CA GLN A 78 -6.62 -13.53 10.42
C GLN A 78 -7.80 -12.71 9.87
N ALA A 79 -7.63 -11.40 9.69
CA ALA A 79 -8.66 -10.54 9.12
C ALA A 79 -9.03 -10.96 7.68
N ARG A 80 -8.03 -11.29 6.85
CA ARG A 80 -8.26 -11.77 5.47
C ARG A 80 -8.97 -13.12 5.44
N GLN A 81 -8.55 -14.06 6.29
CA GLN A 81 -9.19 -15.37 6.41
C GLN A 81 -10.65 -15.23 6.85
N THR A 82 -10.91 -14.38 7.85
CA THR A 82 -12.27 -14.14 8.34
C THR A 82 -13.16 -13.49 7.27
N ALA A 83 -12.55 -12.69 6.39
CA ALA A 83 -13.24 -12.08 5.25
C ALA A 83 -13.37 -13.02 4.02
N GLY A 84 -12.84 -14.25 4.06
CA GLY A 84 -12.84 -15.19 2.94
C GLY A 84 -11.96 -14.74 1.76
N LEU A 85 -10.89 -14.01 2.04
CA LEU A 85 -10.00 -13.43 1.03
C LEU A 85 -8.73 -14.26 0.79
N GLU A 86 -8.57 -15.42 1.44
CA GLU A 86 -7.35 -16.23 1.36
C GLU A 86 -6.97 -16.64 -0.08
N LEU A 87 -7.95 -16.89 -0.94
CA LEU A 87 -7.71 -17.31 -2.34
C LEU A 87 -7.46 -16.13 -3.30
N ILE A 88 -7.84 -14.92 -2.91
CA ILE A 88 -7.73 -13.72 -3.74
C ILE A 88 -6.42 -12.98 -3.43
N VAL A 89 -6.06 -12.93 -2.15
CA VAL A 89 -4.93 -12.15 -1.65
C VAL A 89 -3.80 -13.09 -1.26
N GLN A 90 -3.08 -13.58 -2.27
CA GLN A 90 -1.88 -14.37 -2.02
C GLN A 90 -0.70 -13.46 -1.68
N PRO A 91 0.09 -13.79 -0.63
CA PRO A 91 1.42 -13.22 -0.50
C PRO A 91 2.16 -13.56 -1.80
N ILE A 92 2.70 -12.56 -2.48
CA ILE A 92 3.67 -12.78 -3.55
C ILE A 92 4.84 -13.50 -2.86
N ALA A 93 4.83 -14.83 -2.90
CA ALA A 93 5.86 -15.63 -2.28
C ALA A 93 7.20 -15.21 -2.88
N SER A 94 8.12 -14.85 -1.99
CA SER A 94 9.51 -14.50 -2.20
C SER A 94 10.06 -14.84 -3.59
N VAL A 95 10.26 -13.83 -4.44
CA VAL A 95 11.30 -13.94 -5.47
C VAL A 95 12.61 -14.08 -4.71
N SER A 96 13.12 -15.31 -4.67
CA SER A 96 14.47 -15.64 -4.22
C SER A 96 15.49 -15.14 -5.22
#